data_AF-A0A3B3D273-F1
#
_entry.id   AF-A0A3B3D273-F1
#
_cell.length_a   1.000
_cell.length_b   1.000
_cell.length_c   1.000
_cell.angle_alpha   90.00
_cell.angle_beta   90.00
_cell.angle_gamma   90.00
#
_symmetry.space_group_name_H-M   'P 1'
#
loop_
_entity.id
_entity.type
_entity.pdbx_description
1 polymer ?
#
loop_
_entity_poly.entity_id
_entity_poly.type
_entity_poly.pdbx_seq_one_letter_code
_entity_poly.pdbx_strand_id
1 'polypeptide(L)' 'MYRSLYPFRSTEPNSLYFAAGESFLILERSNKHWWLGSRCSSGETGYIPSSYIEKIQVRRSSRTGIFCLRCR' A
#
# COMPACT_ATOMS: atom_id res chain seq x y z
N MET A 1 3.97 0.86 5.41
CA MET A 1 3.33 1.78 4.44
C MET A 1 2.72 0.95 3.33
N TYR A 2 1.47 1.23 2.97
CA TYR A 2 0.73 0.53 1.92
C TYR A 2 0.37 1.51 0.81
N ARG A 3 0.22 1.02 -0.41
CA ARG A 3 -0.17 1.81 -1.58
C ARG A 3 -1.38 1.21 -2.25
N SER A 4 -2.35 2.00 -2.66
CA SER A 4 -3.46 1.51 -3.47
C SER A 4 -3.00 1.17 -4.89
N LEU A 5 -3.46 0.03 -5.40
CA LEU A 5 -3.28 -0.38 -6.79
C LEU A 5 -4.38 0.20 -7.68
N TYR A 6 -5.61 0.30 -7.15
CA TYR A 6 -6.81 0.71 -7.87
C TYR A 6 -7.55 1.81 -7.10
N PRO A 7 -8.34 2.66 -7.78
CA PRO A 7 -9.18 3.63 -7.11
C PRO A 7 -10.37 2.91 -6.47
N PHE A 8 -10.67 3.25 -5.22
CA PHE A 8 -11.81 2.73 -4.49
C PHE A 8 -12.77 3.88 -4.15
N ARG A 9 -14.01 3.75 -4.61
CA ARG A 9 -15.08 4.71 -4.37
C ARG A 9 -16.20 3.99 -3.63
N SER A 10 -16.30 4.21 -2.33
CA SER A 10 -17.44 3.78 -1.54
C SER A 10 -18.27 4.99 -1.14
N THR A 11 -19.58 4.78 -1.03
CA THR A 11 -20.55 5.75 -0.49
C THR A 11 -20.78 5.55 1.01
N GLU A 12 -20.19 4.52 1.60
CA GLU A 12 -20.37 4.24 3.03
C GLU A 12 -19.50 5.17 3.88
N PRO A 13 -20.06 5.76 4.96
CA PRO A 13 -19.32 6.71 5.82
C PRO A 13 -18.20 6.04 6.62
N ASN A 14 -18.23 4.72 6.75
CA ASN A 14 -17.21 3.92 7.43
C ASN A 14 -16.02 3.57 6.49
N SER A 15 -16.21 3.73 5.18
CA SER A 15 -15.28 3.27 4.15
C SER A 15 -14.46 4.43 3.63
N LEU A 16 -13.16 4.23 3.50
CA LEU A 16 -12.27 5.29 3.03
C LEU A 16 -12.28 5.33 1.50
N TYR A 17 -12.67 6.47 0.91
CA TYR A 17 -12.54 6.67 -0.54
C TYR A 17 -11.10 7.07 -0.90
N PHE A 18 -10.56 6.52 -1.99
CA PHE A 18 -9.21 6.86 -2.44
C PHE A 18 -8.95 6.59 -3.92
N ALA A 19 -7.96 7.30 -4.48
CA ALA A 19 -7.46 7.08 -5.83
C ALA A 19 -6.40 5.96 -5.87
N ALA A 20 -6.11 5.45 -7.07
CA ALA A 20 -4.98 4.55 -7.27
C ALA A 20 -3.64 5.26 -7.02
N GLY A 21 -2.68 4.56 -6.42
CA GLY A 21 -1.35 5.08 -6.14
C GLY A 21 -1.23 5.91 -4.86
N GLU A 22 -2.32 6.12 -4.13
CA GLU A 22 -2.34 6.77 -2.82
C GLU A 22 -1.63 5.93 -1.75
N SER A 23 -1.09 6.60 -0.73
CA SER A 23 -0.37 5.95 0.37
C SER A 23 -1.17 5.97 1.66
N PHE A 24 -1.21 4.83 2.34
CA PHE A 24 -1.97 4.63 3.58
C PHE A 24 -1.09 4.06 4.69
N LEU A 25 -1.43 4.48 5.90
CA LEU A 25 -0.93 3.92 7.14
C LEU A 25 -2.00 3.01 7.74
N ILE A 26 -1.74 1.71 7.78
CA ILE A 26 -2.66 0.76 8.39
C ILE A 26 -2.55 0.86 9.91
N LEU A 27 -3.64 1.25 10.55
CA LEU A 27 -3.78 1.39 12.00
C LEU A 27 -4.22 0.06 12.62
N GLU A 28 -5.22 -0.60 12.03
CA GLU A 28 -5.79 -1.84 12.57
C GLU A 28 -6.01 -2.89 11.48
N ARG A 29 -5.71 -4.16 11.82
CA ARG A 29 -5.83 -5.32 10.93
C ARG A 29 -6.71 -6.42 11.50
N SER A 30 -7.69 -6.05 12.33
CA SER A 30 -8.58 -7.00 13.02
C SER A 30 -9.29 -7.95 12.03
N ASN A 31 -9.70 -7.45 10.87
CA ASN A 31 -10.32 -8.27 9.83
C ASN A 31 -9.31 -8.65 8.73
N LYS A 32 -9.46 -9.83 8.13
CA LYS A 32 -8.56 -10.28 7.04
C LYS A 32 -8.82 -9.55 5.72
N HIS A 33 -10.07 -9.13 5.50
CA HIS A 33 -10.52 -8.51 4.25
C HIS A 33 -10.54 -6.98 4.33
N TRP A 34 -10.81 -6.41 5.50
CA TRP A 34 -10.97 -4.97 5.70
C TRP A 34 -10.02 -4.48 6.78
N TRP A 35 -9.13 -3.55 6.43
CA TRP A 35 -8.17 -2.97 7.37
C TRP A 35 -8.52 -1.51 7.62
N LEU A 36 -8.39 -1.08 8.87
CA LEU A 36 -8.54 0.33 9.21
C LEU A 36 -7.24 1.04 8.84
N GLY A 37 -7.31 1.96 7.90
CA GLY A 37 -6.17 2.74 7.44
C GLY A 37 -6.43 4.24 7.56
N SER A 38 -5.36 4.99 7.77
CA SER A 38 -5.32 6.45 7.65
C SER A 38 -4.66 6.84 6.34
N ARG A 39 -5.30 7.73 5.58
CA ARG A 39 -4.76 8.31 4.35
C ARG A 39 -3.67 9.32 4.69
N CYS A 40 -2.46 9.13 4.17
CA CYS A 40 -1.37 10.06 4.44
C CYS A 40 -1.58 11.45 3.83
N SER A 41 -2.35 11.57 2.74
CA SER A 41 -2.59 12.85 2.06
C SER A 41 -3.59 13.75 2.79
N SER A 42 -4.65 13.19 3.40
CA SER A 42 -5.74 13.96 4.02
C SER A 42 -5.90 13.72 5.52
N GLY A 43 -5.25 12.70 6.08
CA GLY A 43 -5.39 12.28 7.48
C GLY A 43 -6.66 11.47 7.78
N GLU A 44 -7.58 11.35 6.82
CA GLU A 44 -8.85 10.63 6.97
C GLU A 44 -8.61 9.15 7.29
N THR A 45 -9.40 8.61 8.21
CA THR A 45 -9.40 7.19 8.60
C THR A 45 -10.65 6.49 8.11
N GLY A 46 -10.50 5.23 7.70
CA GLY A 46 -11.64 4.41 7.31
C GLY A 46 -11.23 3.01 6.92
N TYR A 47 -12.23 2.17 6.65
CA TYR A 47 -11.99 0.79 6.24
C TYR A 47 -11.56 0.73 4.77
N ILE A 48 -10.49 -0.04 4.53
CA ILE A 48 -9.86 -0.23 3.24
C ILE A 48 -9.81 -1.74 2.94
N PRO A 49 -10.29 -2.18 1.77
CA PRO A 49 -10.19 -3.58 1.40
C PRO A 49 -8.73 -3.95 1.10
N SER A 50 -8.23 -4.99 1.78
CA SER A 50 -6.83 -5.43 1.66
C SER A 50 -6.46 -5.86 0.24
N SER A 51 -7.43 -6.33 -0.55
CA SER A 51 -7.23 -6.70 -1.97
C SER A 51 -6.91 -5.53 -2.90
N TYR A 52 -7.16 -4.28 -2.48
CA TYR A 52 -6.93 -3.07 -3.29
C TYR A 52 -5.61 -2.37 -2.95
N ILE A 53 -4.94 -2.81 -1.88
CA ILE A 53 -3.73 -2.20 -1.37
C ILE A 53 -2.58 -3.21 -1.38
N GLU A 54 -1.40 -2.73 -1.73
CA GLU A 54 -0.18 -3.51 -1.71
C GLU A 54 0.79 -2.95 -0.66
N LYS A 55 1.51 -3.84 0.02
CA LYS A 55 2.58 -3.42 0.91
C LYS A 55 3.71 -2.84 0.07
N ILE A 56 4.09 -1.60 0.33
CA ILE A 56 5.24 -0.98 -0.31
C ILE A 56 6.48 -1.71 0.19
N GLN A 57 6.94 -2.71 -0.58
CA GLN A 57 8.25 -3.29 -0.38
C GLN A 57 9.23 -2.31 -0.98
N VAL A 58 9.95 -1.59 -0.11
CA VAL A 58 11.21 -0.98 -0.53
C VAL A 58 12.08 -2.17 -0.91
N ARG A 59 12.06 -2.53 -2.19
CA ARG A 59 13.08 -3.42 -2.71
C ARG A 59 14.37 -2.70 -2.42
N ARG A 60 15.07 -3.12 -1.36
CA ARG A 60 16.51 -3.01 -1.34
C ARG A 60 16.91 -3.72 -2.61
N SER A 61 17.16 -2.93 -3.64
CA SER A 61 17.80 -3.39 -4.84
C SER A 61 19.18 -3.84 -4.36
N SER A 62 19.24 -5.08 -3.91
CA SER A 62 20.45 -5.86 -3.95
C SER A 62 20.77 -5.92 -5.43
N ARG A 63 21.54 -4.94 -5.88
CA ARG A 63 22.34 -5.01 -7.10
C ARG A 63 23.39 -6.11 -6.86
N THR A 64 22.91 -7.34 -6.77
CA THR A 64 23.73 -8.52 -6.96
C THR A 64 23.90 -8.63 -8.47
N GLY A 65 25.13 -8.45 -8.95
CA GLY A 65 25.48 -8.80 -10.33
C GLY A 65 26.20 -7.72 -11.14
N ILE A 66 27.28 -7.16 -10.63
CA ILE A 66 28.45 -6.95 -11.51
C ILE A 66 29.39 -8.11 -11.20
N PHE A 67 29.07 -9.28 -11.76
CA PHE A 67 30.10 -10.26 -12.07
C PHE A 67 30.92 -9.63 -13.19
N CYS A 68 31.91 -8.82 -12.82
CA CYS A 68 33.00 -8.47 -13.72
C CYS A 68 33.79 -9.77 -13.89
N LEU A 69 33.35 -10.59 -14.84
CA LEU A 69 34.08 -11.76 -15.30
C LEU A 69 35.45 -11.26 -15.74
N ARG A 70 36.41 -11.59 -14.90
CA ARG A 70 37.85 -11.51 -15.07
C ARG A 70 38.21 -11.75 -16.54
N CYS A 71 38.53 -10.68 -17.27
CA CYS A 71 39.18 -10.79 -18.57
C CYS A 71 40.51 -11.50 -18.34
N ARG A 72 40.64 -12.65 -19.00
CA ARG A 72 41.90 -13.35 -19.22
C ARG A 72 42.56 -12.74 -20.44
#